data_AF-T1FDF5-F1
#
_entry.id   AF-T1FDF5-F1
#
_cell.length_a   1.000
_cell.length_b   1.000
_cell.length_c   1.000
_cell.angle_alpha   90.00
_cell.angle_beta   90.00
_cell.angle_gamma   90.00
#
_symmetry.space_group_name_H-M   'P 1'
#
loop_
_entity.id
_entity.type
_entity.pdbx_description
1 polymer ?
#
loop_
_entity_poly.entity_id
_entity_poly.type
_entity_poly.pdbx_seq_one_letter_code
_entity_poly.pdbx_strand_id
1 'polypeptide(L)'
;MNDRDKHETGSKIIGRSNKENIKIRANKVLVNKSFFYVSNLDNSCTADDIMDHLRTNNINVISCFDIKRPETQQESSATTKSFYKSFRVGIDSRYTCKAIDPDIWPSNILVREWSFKKSTNEGIQFTSNKKTLNENLQTTFDKDTTQNG
;
A
#
# COMPACT_ATOMS: atom_id res chain seq x y z
N MET A 1 -30.04 11.19 -27.72
CA MET A 1 -28.76 10.45 -27.68
C MET A 1 -27.64 11.42 -27.34
N ASN A 2 -26.80 11.09 -26.35
CA ASN A 2 -25.46 11.67 -26.21
C ASN A 2 -24.62 10.69 -25.38
N ASP A 3 -24.13 9.66 -26.06
CA ASP A 3 -23.07 8.79 -25.55
C ASP A 3 -21.78 9.61 -25.55
N ARG A 4 -21.39 10.11 -24.38
CA ARG A 4 -20.03 10.63 -24.19
C ARG A 4 -19.14 9.42 -23.99
N ASP A 5 -18.45 9.04 -25.06
CA ASP A 5 -17.37 8.05 -25.03
C ASP A 5 -16.39 8.41 -23.92
N LYS A 6 -16.45 7.62 -22.85
CA LYS A 6 -15.55 7.74 -21.72
C LYS A 6 -14.21 7.20 -22.17
N HIS A 7 -13.33 8.08 -22.66
CA HIS A 7 -11.94 7.72 -22.96
C HIS A 7 -11.30 7.09 -21.72
N GLU A 8 -11.16 5.77 -21.74
CA GLU A 8 -10.43 5.02 -20.74
C GLU A 8 -8.95 5.43 -20.86
N THR A 9 -8.47 6.23 -19.91
CA THR A 9 -7.07 6.65 -19.92
C THR A 9 -6.21 5.42 -19.62
N GLY A 10 -5.36 5.05 -20.58
CA GLY A 10 -4.46 3.92 -20.44
C GLY A 10 -3.60 3.99 -19.17
N SER A 11 -3.08 2.84 -18.75
CA SER A 11 -2.28 2.73 -17.53
C SER A 11 -1.05 3.66 -17.57
N LYS A 12 -0.95 4.54 -16.57
CA LYS A 12 0.22 5.41 -16.39
C LYS A 12 1.41 4.61 -15.87
N ILE A 13 2.58 4.77 -16.49
CA ILE A 13 3.85 4.22 -16.01
C ILE A 13 4.75 5.31 -15.43
N ILE A 14 5.61 4.94 -14.47
CA ILE A 14 6.69 5.79 -13.95
C ILE A 14 8.01 5.07 -14.25
N GLY A 15 8.91 5.74 -14.98
CA GLY A 15 10.24 5.20 -15.28
C GLY A 15 11.07 4.98 -14.02
N ARG A 16 11.84 3.88 -13.98
CA ARG A 16 12.69 3.48 -12.84
C ARG A 16 14.17 3.32 -13.18
N SER A 17 14.56 3.59 -14.43
CA SER A 17 15.94 3.45 -14.89
C SER A 17 16.85 4.47 -14.21
N ASN A 18 17.97 3.99 -13.65
CA ASN A 18 19.05 4.78 -13.05
C ASN A 18 20.25 4.96 -14.00
N LYS A 19 20.07 4.70 -15.30
CA LYS A 19 21.12 4.89 -16.31
C LYS A 19 21.60 6.34 -16.39
N GLU A 20 22.91 6.50 -16.40
CA GLU A 20 23.58 7.78 -16.59
C GLU A 20 23.59 8.20 -18.07
N ASN A 21 23.92 9.47 -18.35
CA ASN A 21 24.07 10.03 -19.70
C ASN A 21 22.78 10.03 -20.57
N ILE A 22 21.61 10.23 -19.95
CA ILE A 22 20.33 10.35 -20.66
C ILE A 22 19.92 11.82 -20.85
N LYS A 23 19.46 12.19 -22.05
CA LYS A 23 18.99 13.55 -22.39
C LYS A 23 17.61 13.90 -21.80
N ILE A 24 16.74 12.91 -21.62
CA ILE A 24 15.44 13.08 -20.95
C ILE A 24 15.62 13.08 -19.43
N ARG A 25 14.99 14.05 -18.75
CA ARG A 25 15.02 14.19 -17.29
C ARG A 25 13.61 14.43 -16.76
N ALA A 26 13.30 13.88 -15.60
CA ALA A 26 12.05 14.18 -14.93
C ALA A 26 12.10 15.60 -14.35
N ASN A 27 11.03 16.39 -14.54
CA ASN A 27 10.92 17.72 -13.94
C ASN A 27 10.84 17.66 -12.40
N LYS A 28 10.23 16.59 -11.87
CA LYS A 28 10.14 16.33 -10.42
C LYS A 28 10.08 14.85 -10.15
N VAL A 29 10.48 14.47 -8.94
CA VAL A 29 10.26 13.11 -8.42
C VAL A 29 8.76 12.93 -8.20
N LEU A 30 8.18 11.94 -8.88
CA LEU A 30 6.80 11.54 -8.65
C LEU A 30 6.76 10.44 -7.60
N VAL A 31 6.09 10.69 -6.48
CA VAL A 31 5.82 9.68 -5.46
C VAL A 31 4.38 9.24 -5.59
N ASN A 32 4.18 7.99 -6.00
CA ASN A 32 2.86 7.37 -5.98
C ASN A 32 2.59 6.85 -4.57
N LYS A 33 1.46 7.23 -3.96
CA LYS A 33 1.14 6.90 -2.57
C LYS A 33 0.14 5.76 -2.52
N SER A 34 0.40 4.77 -1.67
CA SER A 34 -0.59 3.77 -1.24
C SER A 34 -0.91 4.02 0.22
N PHE A 35 -2.17 3.88 0.60
CA PHE A 35 -2.63 4.07 1.97
C PHE A 35 -3.07 2.75 2.59
N PHE A 36 -2.83 2.60 3.88
CA PHE A 36 -3.15 1.42 4.67
C PHE A 36 -3.86 1.83 5.95
N TYR A 37 -4.78 0.99 6.39
CA TYR A 37 -5.35 1.01 7.73
C TYR A 37 -4.58 0.02 8.59
N VAL A 38 -3.95 0.51 9.65
CA VAL A 38 -3.26 -0.30 10.66
C VAL A 38 -4.07 -0.20 11.96
N SER A 39 -4.40 -1.32 12.58
CA SER A 39 -5.26 -1.37 13.76
C SER A 39 -4.89 -2.52 14.70
N ASN A 40 -5.64 -2.64 15.80
CA ASN A 40 -5.30 -3.51 16.92
C ASN A 40 -3.96 -3.15 17.58
N LEU A 41 -3.61 -1.86 17.59
CA LEU A 41 -2.41 -1.35 18.23
C LEU A 41 -2.69 -1.03 19.69
N ASP A 42 -1.65 -1.15 20.52
CA ASP A 42 -1.70 -0.71 21.91
C ASP A 42 -1.99 0.81 22.01
N ASN A 43 -2.61 1.24 23.11
CA ASN A 43 -2.93 2.65 23.35
C ASN A 43 -1.69 3.54 23.51
N SER A 44 -0.56 2.98 23.93
CA SER A 44 0.70 3.72 24.01
C SER A 44 1.34 3.97 22.64
N CYS A 45 0.92 3.24 21.60
CA CYS A 45 1.53 3.34 20.28
C CYS A 45 1.26 4.70 19.63
N THR A 46 2.34 5.31 19.14
CA THR A 46 2.34 6.61 18.49
C THR A 46 2.51 6.48 16.98
N ALA A 47 2.29 7.59 16.25
CA ALA A 47 2.55 7.63 14.82
C ALA A 47 4.04 7.39 14.51
N ASP A 48 4.94 7.87 15.37
CA ASP A 48 6.39 7.73 15.22
C ASP A 48 6.83 6.27 15.35
N ASP A 49 6.28 5.52 16.32
CA ASP A 49 6.58 4.09 16.48
C ASP A 49 6.28 3.29 15.21
N ILE A 50 5.15 3.57 14.57
CA ILE A 50 4.74 2.93 13.31
C ILE A 50 5.67 3.36 12.17
N MET A 51 6.00 4.64 12.10
CA MET A 51 6.90 5.16 11.06
C MET A 51 8.29 4.53 11.17
N ASP A 52 8.83 4.41 12.38
CA ASP A 52 10.17 3.87 12.63
C ASP A 52 10.23 2.37 12.43
N HIS A 53 9.17 1.65 12.81
CA HIS A 53 9.01 0.22 12.49
C HIS A 53 9.05 -0.02 10.97
N LEU A 54 8.30 0.77 10.18
CA LEU A 54 8.29 0.65 8.72
C LEU A 54 9.64 1.06 8.09
N ARG A 55 10.28 2.11 8.59
CA ARG A 55 11.61 2.54 8.12
C ARG A 55 12.69 1.49 8.38
N THR A 56 12.66 0.85 9.55
CA THR A 56 13.56 -0.27 9.89
C THR A 56 13.36 -1.45 8.93
N ASN A 57 12.14 -1.64 8.44
CA ASN A 57 11.81 -2.59 7.38
C ASN A 57 12.05 -2.05 5.96
N ASN A 58 12.86 -1.00 5.77
CA ASN A 58 13.17 -0.35 4.49
C ASN A 58 11.94 0.10 3.69
N ILE A 59 10.86 0.50 4.38
CA ILE A 59 9.66 1.06 3.76
C ILE A 59 9.66 2.57 3.97
N ASN A 60 9.60 3.33 2.87
CA ASN A 60 9.51 4.78 2.95
C ASN A 60 8.08 5.22 3.30
N VAL A 61 7.92 5.79 4.50
CA VAL A 61 6.64 6.32 4.99
C VAL A 61 6.49 7.79 4.59
N ILE A 62 5.35 8.13 4.01
CA ILE A 62 5.01 9.47 3.53
C ILE A 62 4.12 10.21 4.52
N SER A 63 3.23 9.50 5.21
CA SER A 63 2.31 10.08 6.19
C SER A 63 1.83 9.01 7.17
N CYS A 64 1.58 9.38 8.42
CA CYS A 64 0.95 8.52 9.42
C CYS A 64 -0.01 9.38 10.25
N PHE A 65 -1.28 9.01 10.32
CA PHE A 65 -2.32 9.78 11.02
C PHE A 65 -3.14 8.89 11.93
N ASP A 66 -3.34 9.33 13.18
CA ASP A 66 -4.23 8.67 14.13
C ASP A 66 -5.69 8.74 13.62
N ILE A 67 -6.39 7.62 13.67
CA ILE A 67 -7.80 7.51 13.31
C ILE A 67 -8.59 7.51 14.61
N LYS A 68 -9.06 8.69 15.00
CA LYS A 68 -9.99 8.85 16.11
C LYS A 68 -11.30 8.14 15.80
N ARG A 69 -11.71 7.21 16.65
CA ARG A 69 -13.05 6.62 16.61
C ARG A 69 -14.05 7.60 17.26
N PRO A 70 -15.22 7.86 16.63
CA PRO A 70 -16.26 8.67 17.27
C PRO A 70 -16.67 8.03 18.60
N GLU A 71 -16.83 8.84 19.65
CA GLU A 71 -17.23 8.39 20.99
C GLU A 71 -18.55 7.58 20.96
N THR A 72 -19.43 7.86 20.01
CA THR A 72 -20.72 7.17 19.83
C THR A 72 -20.60 5.71 19.35
N GLN A 73 -19.44 5.28 18.86
CA GLN A 73 -19.16 3.85 18.56
C GLN A 73 -18.49 3.13 19.75
N GLN A 74 -18.37 3.78 20.91
CA GLN A 74 -17.76 3.22 22.12
C GLN A 74 -18.75 2.52 23.07
N GLU A 75 -20.03 2.37 22.70
CA GLU A 75 -21.05 1.67 23.47
C GLU A 75 -21.47 0.39 22.71
N SER A 76 -21.66 -0.80 23.30
CA SER A 76 -22.48 -1.10 24.48
C SER A 76 -22.35 -2.57 24.95
N SER A 77 -21.15 -3.12 25.10
CA SER A 77 -20.98 -4.44 25.76
C SER A 77 -20.01 -4.34 26.93
N ALA A 78 -20.56 -4.52 28.13
CA ALA A 78 -19.91 -4.42 29.42
C ALA A 78 -18.94 -5.60 29.74
N THR A 79 -18.24 -6.11 28.73
CA THR A 79 -17.19 -7.10 28.93
C THR A 79 -16.04 -6.78 27.97
N THR A 80 -15.02 -6.09 28.50
CA THR A 80 -13.78 -5.65 27.83
C THR A 80 -13.96 -4.62 26.70
N LYS A 81 -13.99 -3.33 27.05
CA LYS A 81 -13.75 -2.24 26.09
C LYS A 81 -12.33 -2.41 25.53
N SER A 82 -12.18 -3.03 24.36
CA SER A 82 -10.90 -3.08 23.64
C SER A 82 -10.63 -1.73 22.99
N PHE A 83 -10.07 -0.82 23.78
CA PHE A 83 -9.49 0.42 23.31
C PHE A 83 -8.19 0.08 22.57
N TYR A 84 -8.28 -0.22 21.28
CA TYR A 84 -7.11 -0.29 20.42
C TYR A 84 -6.98 0.99 19.60
N LYS A 85 -5.75 1.41 19.31
CA LYS A 85 -5.48 2.52 18.39
C LYS A 85 -5.45 2.07 16.96
N SER A 86 -5.67 3.01 16.05
CA SER A 86 -5.63 2.76 14.62
C SER A 86 -5.05 3.95 13.90
N PHE A 87 -4.33 3.68 12.82
CA PHE A 87 -3.66 4.71 12.03
C PHE A 87 -3.90 4.53 10.55
N ARG A 88 -3.98 5.65 9.83
CA ARG A 88 -3.89 5.71 8.38
C ARG A 88 -2.44 5.96 8.02
N VAL A 89 -1.81 4.97 7.41
CA VAL A 89 -0.41 5.05 6.98
C VAL A 89 -0.34 5.19 5.47
N GLY A 90 0.38 6.19 4.98
CA GLY A 90 0.67 6.39 3.57
C GLY A 90 2.13 6.06 3.30
N ILE A 91 2.38 5.17 2.34
CA ILE A 91 3.72 4.76 1.92
C ILE A 91 3.91 4.97 0.42
N ASP A 92 5.15 4.93 -0.05
CA ASP A 92 5.43 4.83 -1.48
C ASP A 92 4.91 3.50 -2.02
N SER A 93 4.09 3.54 -3.07
CA SER A 93 3.40 2.36 -3.62
C SER A 93 4.35 1.25 -4.09
N ARG A 94 5.65 1.57 -4.29
CA ARG A 94 6.67 0.56 -4.59
C ARG A 94 6.85 -0.45 -3.47
N TYR A 95 6.50 -0.07 -2.23
CA TYR A 95 6.61 -0.93 -1.05
C TYR A 95 5.30 -1.62 -0.66
N THR A 96 4.22 -1.47 -1.43
CA THR A 96 2.91 -2.06 -1.13
C THR A 96 3.01 -3.57 -0.88
N CYS A 97 3.73 -4.32 -1.71
CA CYS A 97 3.90 -5.77 -1.53
C CYS A 97 4.60 -6.12 -0.21
N LYS A 98 5.57 -5.30 0.22
CA LYS A 98 6.27 -5.50 1.49
C LYS A 98 5.40 -5.09 2.68
N ALA A 99 4.58 -4.05 2.53
CA ALA A 99 3.73 -3.55 3.61
C ALA A 99 2.54 -4.47 3.94
N ILE A 100 2.13 -5.35 3.03
CA ILE A 100 1.11 -6.37 3.27
C ILE A 100 1.69 -7.72 3.71
N ASP A 101 3.02 -7.83 3.75
CA ASP A 101 3.70 -9.02 4.20
C ASP A 101 3.44 -9.20 5.72
N PRO A 102 2.82 -10.31 6.16
CA PRO A 102 2.57 -10.51 7.59
C PRO A 102 3.86 -10.57 8.42
N ASP A 103 4.98 -10.99 7.83
CA ASP A 103 6.23 -11.23 8.57
C ASP A 103 6.92 -9.94 9.02
N ILE A 104 6.58 -8.79 8.40
CA ILE A 104 7.13 -7.51 8.85
C ILE A 104 6.40 -6.96 10.08
N TRP A 105 5.18 -7.42 10.37
CA TRP A 105 4.34 -6.85 11.42
C TRP A 105 4.42 -7.65 12.74
N PRO A 106 4.35 -6.98 13.90
CA PRO A 106 4.21 -7.68 15.18
C PRO A 106 2.92 -8.52 15.22
N SER A 107 2.95 -9.59 16.02
CA SER A 107 1.82 -10.52 16.13
C SER A 107 0.50 -9.79 16.45
N ASN A 108 -0.57 -10.19 15.75
CA ASN A 108 -1.93 -9.68 15.91
C ASN A 108 -2.16 -8.22 15.46
N ILE A 109 -1.18 -7.54 14.86
CA ILE A 109 -1.43 -6.26 14.21
C ILE A 109 -2.23 -6.47 12.93
N LEU A 110 -3.32 -5.72 12.78
CA LEU A 110 -4.22 -5.84 11.63
C LEU A 110 -3.90 -4.76 10.60
N VAL A 111 -3.52 -5.18 9.39
CA VAL A 111 -3.18 -4.29 8.28
C VAL A 111 -4.03 -4.59 7.06
N ARG A 112 -4.63 -3.56 6.47
CA ARG A 112 -5.40 -3.66 5.23
C ARG A 112 -5.19 -2.44 4.33
N GLU A 113 -5.30 -2.64 3.02
CA GLU A 113 -5.27 -1.53 2.07
C GLU A 113 -6.45 -0.57 2.31
N TRP A 114 -6.17 0.73 2.26
CA TRP A 114 -7.17 1.78 2.40
C TRP A 114 -7.81 2.08 1.05
N SER A 115 -9.05 1.65 0.87
CA SER A 115 -9.87 2.02 -0.29
C SER A 115 -10.63 3.32 -0.03
N PHE A 116 -10.52 4.29 -0.92
CA PHE A 116 -11.42 5.45 -0.92
C PHE A 116 -12.77 5.02 -1.51
N LYS A 117 -13.86 5.36 -0.82
CA LYS A 117 -15.20 5.25 -1.40
C LYS A 117 -15.27 6.23 -2.58
N LYS A 118 -15.58 5.75 -3.77
CA LYS A 118 -16.03 6.62 -4.86
C LYS A 118 -17.56 6.65 -4.84
N SER A 119 -18.15 7.84 -4.77
CA SER A 119 -19.58 8.02 -5.03
C SER A 119 -19.78 7.98 -6.55
N THR A 120 -20.05 6.80 -7.09
CA THR A 120 -20.70 6.69 -8.40
C THR A 120 -22.21 6.69 -8.20
N ASN A 121 -22.98 7.26 -9.13
CA ASN A 121 -24.45 7.29 -9.09
C ASN A 121 -25.10 5.89 -9.09
N GLU A 122 -24.29 4.82 -9.20
CA GLU A 122 -24.71 3.42 -9.10
C GLU A 122 -23.84 2.71 -8.06
N GLY A 123 -24.23 2.81 -6.79
CA GLY A 123 -23.64 2.03 -5.68
C GLY A 123 -22.20 2.41 -5.27
N ILE A 124 -21.86 2.07 -4.03
CA ILE A 124 -20.52 2.28 -3.46
C ILE A 124 -19.57 1.25 -4.07
N GLN A 125 -18.72 1.68 -5.02
CA GLN A 125 -17.63 0.86 -5.55
C GLN A 125 -16.34 1.14 -4.75
N PHE A 126 -15.73 0.09 -4.20
CA PHE A 126 -14.42 0.16 -3.57
C PHE A 126 -13.34 -0.05 -4.63
N THR A 127 -12.57 0.98 -4.96
CA THR A 127 -11.44 0.82 -5.87
C THR A 127 -10.18 0.49 -5.08
N SER A 128 -9.84 -0.79 -4.99
CA SER A 128 -8.48 -1.23 -4.67
C SER A 128 -7.61 -1.07 -5.92
N ASN A 129 -6.35 -0.64 -5.77
CA ASN A 129 -5.38 -0.76 -6.85
C ASN A 129 -4.96 -2.24 -6.92
N LYS A 130 -5.80 -3.10 -7.50
CA LYS A 130 -5.40 -4.46 -7.85
C LYS A 130 -4.36 -4.37 -8.96
N LYS A 131 -3.08 -4.28 -8.57
CA LYS A 131 -2.00 -4.61 -9.49
C LYS A 131 -1.96 -6.12 -9.57
N THR A 132 -2.60 -6.66 -10.60
CA THR A 132 -2.46 -8.05 -11.03
C THR A 132 -0.96 -8.36 -11.12
N LEU A 133 -0.46 -9.20 -10.22
CA LEU A 133 0.79 -9.92 -10.42
C LEU A 133 0.46 -10.99 -11.46
N ASN A 134 0.64 -10.66 -12.74
CA ASN A 134 0.62 -11.66 -13.78
C ASN A 134 1.96 -12.38 -13.77
N GLU A 135 1.85 -13.69 -13.55
CA GLU A 135 2.81 -14.75 -13.79
C GLU A 135 3.70 -14.43 -14.99
N ASN A 136 5.01 -14.36 -14.76
CA ASN A 136 6.06 -14.61 -15.75
C ASN A 136 7.40 -14.73 -15.02
N LEU A 137 7.56 -15.86 -14.33
CA LEU A 137 8.89 -16.39 -14.02
C LEU A 137 8.93 -17.86 -14.44
N GLN A 138 8.72 -18.12 -15.72
CA GLN A 138 9.08 -19.39 -16.32
C GLN A 138 9.62 -19.15 -17.74
N THR A 139 10.94 -18.97 -17.80
CA THR A 139 11.90 -19.02 -18.92
C THR A 139 13.02 -18.07 -18.51
N THR A 140 14.23 -18.50 -18.17
CA THR A 140 15.14 -19.32 -18.96
C THR A 140 16.24 -19.88 -18.05
N PHE A 141 16.35 -21.20 -17.93
CA PHE A 141 17.63 -21.85 -17.71
C PHE A 141 17.69 -23.03 -18.68
N ASP A 142 18.10 -22.73 -19.90
CA ASP A 142 18.60 -23.73 -20.83
C ASP A 142 20.05 -23.38 -21.15
N LYS A 143 20.91 -24.33 -20.79
CA LYS A 143 22.15 -24.76 -21.48
C LYS A 143 23.33 -23.80 -21.52
N ASP A 144 24.34 -24.14 -20.73
CA ASP A 144 25.73 -24.44 -21.14
C ASP A 144 26.44 -24.97 -19.86
N THR A 145 26.99 -26.18 -19.75
CA THR A 145 28.14 -26.66 -20.50
C THR A 145 28.34 -28.17 -20.26
N THR A 146 28.67 -28.86 -21.35
CA THR A 146 29.10 -30.27 -21.50
C THR A 146 30.41 -30.61 -20.77
N GLN A 147 30.46 -31.86 -20.26
CA GLN A 147 31.60 -32.78 -19.99
C GLN A 147 33.05 -32.25 -19.92
N ASN A 148 33.80 -32.69 -18.89
CA ASN A 148 34.97 -33.58 -19.01
C ASN A 148 35.65 -33.81 -17.65
N GLY A 149 36.02 -35.07 -17.36
CA GLY A 149 36.87 -35.46 -16.22
C GLY A 149 36.41 -36.73 -15.55
#